data_AF-A0A7W1LY06-F1
#
_entry.id   AF-A0A7W1LY06-F1
#
_cell.length_a   1.000
_cell.length_b   1.000
_cell.length_c   1.000
_cell.angle_alpha   90.00
_cell.angle_beta   90.00
_cell.angle_gamma   90.00
#
_symmetry.space_group_name_H-M   'P 1'
#
loop_
_entity.id
_entity.type
_entity.pdbx_description
1 polymer ?
#
loop_
_entity_poly.entity_id
_entity_poly.type
_entity_poly.pdbx_seq_one_letter_code
_entity_poly.pdbx_strand_id
1 'polypeptide(L)'
;LDLTDDELPVIDDEGGVQTLPWETFASAGEKVSAIIAVRPTIAIVGTQECDAVRAPNITLFEVRPFRDVERKSRDTNKASKWVPLITQHARVNQKWFYLPEDERAGFSEKMGADFLTPIRVPRIALERLIKFRKGRLNEVAGQHFRERLAEFFRRYAYDEWYPLTREELAEYQKNHPDAEPFPWQSEKLASDDKKIDVTPAIVETPDSDTEKGLLDYLTEGEEAAAELTAILSTLDQATRAIGAKLNQHTSQIERLKTKSGGAKASEVKKITLLTASDMNTFSKQVEILLPKFERNTLVLDESYSAYVSLGNSESIDDVEQMLSLRNSLSQMLSVIVPAKESLMGFRDSALSIRKQNIAKELNRAASRQSQALDGVISNIELVESFALRVTFFIDEKFGELPTSEDKSE
;
A
#
# COMPACT_ATOMS: atom_id res chain seq x y z
N LEU A 1 -6.97 16.92 4.32
CA LEU A 1 -7.44 18.21 3.78
C LEU A 1 -7.88 17.93 2.36
N ASP A 2 -9.07 18.40 1.96
CA ASP A 2 -9.58 18.19 0.60
C ASP A 2 -9.10 19.37 -0.25
N LEU A 3 -7.81 19.35 -0.58
CA LEU A 3 -7.20 20.35 -1.44
C LEU A 3 -7.28 19.84 -2.87
N THR A 4 -7.47 20.74 -3.83
CA THR A 4 -7.40 20.38 -5.25
C THR A 4 -5.99 19.90 -5.58
N ASP A 5 -5.89 18.82 -6.33
CA ASP A 5 -4.60 18.18 -6.66
C ASP A 5 -3.68 19.12 -7.46
N ASP A 6 -4.25 20.05 -8.24
CA ASP A 6 -3.49 20.89 -9.18
C ASP A 6 -3.22 22.30 -8.66
N GLU A 7 -4.11 22.86 -7.84
CA GLU A 7 -4.07 24.27 -7.46
C GLU A 7 -4.45 24.51 -5.99
N LEU A 8 -4.06 25.66 -5.44
CA LEU A 8 -4.38 26.10 -4.08
C LEU A 8 -4.96 27.53 -4.11
N PRO A 9 -6.15 27.77 -3.54
CA PRO A 9 -6.66 29.12 -3.33
C PRO A 9 -5.88 29.82 -2.21
N VAL A 10 -5.22 30.92 -2.56
CA VAL A 10 -4.37 31.72 -1.68
C VAL A 10 -4.83 33.16 -1.62
N ILE A 11 -4.45 33.84 -0.53
CA ILE A 11 -4.66 35.27 -0.33
C ILE A 11 -3.36 35.98 -0.67
N ASP A 12 -3.40 36.92 -1.61
CA ASP A 12 -2.26 37.81 -1.90
C ASP A 12 -2.08 38.89 -0.82
N ASP A 13 -1.01 39.68 -0.93
CA ASP A 13 -0.71 40.76 0.02
C ASP A 13 -1.76 41.89 0.04
N GLU A 14 -2.60 41.98 -1.00
CA GLU A 14 -3.70 42.93 -1.12
C GLU A 14 -5.02 42.36 -0.56
N GLY A 15 -5.02 41.12 -0.07
CA GLY A 15 -6.22 40.44 0.42
C GLY A 15 -7.08 39.82 -0.68
N GLY A 16 -6.61 39.84 -1.93
CA GLY A 16 -7.25 39.22 -3.08
C GLY A 16 -7.14 37.70 -3.03
N VAL A 17 -8.23 37.02 -3.41
CA VAL A 17 -8.22 35.56 -3.53
C VAL A 17 -7.80 35.20 -4.95
N GLN A 18 -6.69 34.47 -5.07
CA GLN A 18 -6.21 33.91 -6.33
C GLN A 18 -5.97 32.41 -6.17
N THR A 19 -6.11 31.67 -7.26
CA THR A 19 -5.81 30.23 -7.30
C THR A 19 -4.50 30.05 -8.04
N LEU A 20 -3.52 29.41 -7.42
CA LEU A 20 -2.20 29.17 -8.02
C LEU A 20 -1.82 27.69 -7.99
N PRO A 21 -1.06 27.18 -8.97
CA PRO A 21 -0.57 25.81 -8.97
C PRO A 21 0.35 25.50 -7.79
N TRP A 22 0.36 24.24 -7.34
CA TRP A 22 1.26 23.79 -6.28
C TRP A 22 2.74 24.04 -6.58
N GLU A 23 3.14 23.91 -7.84
CA GLU A 23 4.49 24.12 -8.34
C GLU A 23 5.03 25.53 -8.04
N THR A 24 4.13 26.53 -8.03
CA THR A 24 4.47 27.93 -7.73
C THR A 24 4.98 28.09 -6.30
N PHE A 25 4.47 27.29 -5.37
CA PHE A 25 4.85 27.37 -3.95
C PHE A 25 5.97 26.42 -3.59
N ALA A 26 5.97 25.21 -4.16
CA ALA A 26 6.99 24.20 -3.89
C ALA A 26 8.40 24.66 -4.28
N SER A 27 8.51 25.53 -5.28
CA SER A 27 9.80 26.01 -5.81
C SER A 27 10.29 27.31 -5.15
N ALA A 28 9.39 28.15 -4.63
CA ALA A 28 9.73 29.50 -4.15
C ALA A 28 10.17 29.54 -2.68
N GLY A 29 9.77 28.56 -1.85
CA GLY A 29 10.04 28.56 -0.41
C GLY A 29 9.35 29.70 0.36
N GLU A 30 8.44 30.43 -0.29
CA GLU A 30 7.73 31.55 0.29
C GLU A 30 6.61 31.10 1.24
N LYS A 31 6.31 31.93 2.24
CA LYS A 31 5.18 31.69 3.13
C LYS A 31 3.90 32.07 2.41
N VAL A 32 2.95 31.13 2.38
CA VAL A 32 1.68 31.28 1.66
C VAL A 32 0.54 31.21 2.65
N SER A 33 -0.41 32.13 2.54
CA SER A 33 -1.67 32.09 3.29
C SER A 33 -2.76 31.46 2.42
N ALA A 34 -3.27 30.30 2.82
CA ALA A 34 -4.30 29.57 2.07
C ALA A 34 -5.69 29.72 2.71
N ILE A 35 -6.73 29.83 1.88
CA ILE A 35 -8.12 29.72 2.34
C ILE A 35 -8.53 28.25 2.25
N ILE A 36 -8.81 27.66 3.40
CA ILE A 36 -9.22 26.26 3.47
C ILE A 36 -10.71 26.19 3.77
N ALA A 37 -11.47 25.58 2.87
CA ALA A 37 -12.84 25.20 3.17
C ALA A 37 -12.83 24.07 4.20
N VAL A 38 -13.43 24.33 5.38
CA VAL A 38 -13.59 23.32 6.42
C VAL A 38 -15.02 22.79 6.37
N ARG A 39 -15.17 21.48 6.19
CA ARG A 39 -16.46 20.80 6.33
C ARG A 39 -16.50 19.98 7.62
N PRO A 40 -17.57 20.06 8.42
CA PRO A 40 -17.77 19.11 9.50
C PRO A 40 -17.98 17.71 8.90
N THR A 41 -17.33 16.70 9.48
CA THR A 41 -17.53 15.31 9.09
C THR A 41 -17.74 14.44 10.33
N ILE A 42 -18.42 13.31 10.16
CA ILE A 42 -18.54 12.32 11.22
C ILE A 42 -17.32 11.41 11.11
N ALA A 43 -16.73 11.04 12.24
CA ALA A 43 -15.62 10.10 12.28
C ALA A 43 -15.82 9.08 13.39
N ILE A 44 -15.27 7.88 13.19
CA ILE A 44 -15.23 6.82 14.19
C ILE A 44 -13.84 6.77 14.84
N VAL A 45 -13.80 6.60 16.15
CA VAL A 45 -12.54 6.47 16.90
C VAL A 45 -11.90 5.12 16.57
N GLY A 46 -10.67 5.17 16.06
CA GLY A 46 -9.85 4.02 15.74
C GLY A 46 -8.89 3.59 16.85
N THR A 47 -8.50 4.52 17.72
CA THR A 47 -7.61 4.25 18.86
C THR A 47 -8.30 3.35 19.89
N GLN A 48 -7.56 2.38 20.43
CA GLN A 48 -8.07 1.49 21.48
C GLN A 48 -8.32 2.26 22.77
N GLU A 49 -9.20 1.75 23.65
CA GLU A 49 -9.56 2.46 24.89
C GLU A 49 -8.36 2.63 25.83
N CYS A 50 -7.49 1.62 25.95
CA CYS A 50 -6.26 1.69 26.75
C CYS A 50 -5.31 2.77 26.24
N ASP A 51 -5.11 2.82 24.93
CA ASP A 51 -4.26 3.82 24.27
C ASP A 51 -4.87 5.21 24.37
N ALA A 52 -6.19 5.32 24.22
CA ALA A 52 -6.87 6.62 24.19
C ALA A 52 -6.73 7.39 25.51
N VAL A 53 -6.47 6.73 26.63
CA VAL A 53 -6.22 7.39 27.92
C VAL A 53 -4.82 8.01 27.97
N ARG A 54 -3.83 7.37 27.34
CA ARG A 54 -2.41 7.71 27.45
C ARG A 54 -1.88 8.48 26.25
N ALA A 55 -2.43 8.23 25.07
CA ALA A 55 -1.94 8.76 23.81
C ALA A 55 -2.16 10.29 23.73
N PRO A 56 -1.16 11.04 23.23
CA PRO A 56 -1.32 12.48 22.98
C PRO A 56 -2.31 12.75 21.85
N ASN A 57 -2.44 11.81 20.91
CA ASN A 57 -3.31 11.89 19.75
C ASN A 57 -4.26 10.69 19.66
N ILE A 58 -5.48 10.95 19.21
CA ILE A 58 -6.51 9.97 18.92
C ILE A 58 -6.64 9.85 17.40
N THR A 59 -6.59 8.63 16.90
CA THR A 59 -6.84 8.30 15.50
C THR A 59 -8.33 8.17 15.28
N LEU A 60 -8.83 8.85 14.26
CA LEU A 60 -10.21 8.82 13.78
C LEU A 60 -10.23 8.37 12.32
N PHE A 61 -11.31 7.71 11.92
CA PHE A 61 -11.57 7.35 10.52
C PHE A 61 -12.82 8.06 10.05
N GLU A 62 -12.73 8.75 8.92
CA GLU A 62 -13.86 9.52 8.39
C GLU A 62 -15.01 8.57 7.99
N VAL A 63 -16.24 8.95 8.33
CA VAL A 63 -17.46 8.23 7.95
C VAL A 63 -18.16 9.00 6.82
N ARG A 64 -18.31 8.37 5.66
CA ARG A 64 -18.93 8.96 4.46
C ARG A 64 -20.15 8.16 4.00
N PRO A 65 -21.07 8.75 3.21
CA PRO A 65 -22.14 7.99 2.57
C PRO A 65 -21.57 6.81 1.77
N PHE A 66 -22.13 5.62 1.95
CA PHE A 66 -21.65 4.41 1.29
C PHE A 66 -21.78 4.49 -0.24
N ARG A 67 -22.67 5.37 -0.74
CA ARG A 67 -22.83 5.67 -2.17
C ARG A 67 -21.62 6.38 -2.79
N ASP A 68 -20.84 7.08 -1.97
CA ASP A 68 -19.59 7.71 -2.41
C ASP A 68 -18.43 6.71 -2.40
N VAL A 69 -18.52 5.72 -1.51
CA VAL A 69 -17.54 4.64 -1.32
C VAL A 69 -17.65 3.57 -2.40
N GLU A 70 -18.87 3.07 -2.65
CA GLU A 70 -19.15 2.03 -3.64
C GLU A 70 -20.05 2.61 -4.73
N ARG A 71 -19.44 3.05 -5.84
CA ARG A 71 -20.13 3.73 -6.95
C ARG A 71 -21.31 2.91 -7.51
N LYS A 72 -21.25 1.58 -7.49
CA LYS A 72 -22.36 0.72 -7.97
C LYS A 72 -23.61 0.82 -7.10
N SER A 73 -23.48 1.36 -5.89
CA SER A 73 -24.60 1.52 -4.96
C SER A 73 -25.41 2.80 -5.18
N ARG A 74 -24.94 3.75 -6.00
CA ARG A 74 -25.61 5.06 -6.25
C ARG A 74 -27.05 4.95 -6.71
N ASP A 75 -27.40 3.94 -7.50
CA ASP A 75 -28.77 3.72 -8.01
C ASP A 75 -29.50 2.59 -7.27
N THR A 76 -28.95 2.10 -6.16
CA THR A 76 -29.47 0.93 -5.46
C THR A 76 -30.48 1.32 -4.40
N ASN A 77 -31.75 1.02 -4.68
CA ASN A 77 -32.88 1.33 -3.79
C ASN A 77 -33.63 0.09 -3.29
N LYS A 78 -33.26 -1.12 -3.76
CA LYS A 78 -33.88 -2.39 -3.38
C LYS A 78 -32.95 -3.19 -2.48
N ALA A 79 -33.46 -3.72 -1.37
CA ALA A 79 -32.68 -4.53 -0.43
C ALA A 79 -31.97 -5.73 -1.11
N SER A 80 -32.64 -6.39 -2.05
CA SER A 80 -32.06 -7.53 -2.81
C SER A 80 -30.81 -7.17 -3.62
N LYS A 81 -30.66 -5.90 -4.03
CA LYS A 81 -29.47 -5.40 -4.72
C LYS A 81 -28.37 -4.95 -3.73
N TRP A 82 -28.75 -4.52 -2.53
CA TRP A 82 -27.80 -4.13 -1.48
C TRP A 82 -26.99 -5.31 -0.95
N VAL A 83 -27.61 -6.47 -0.74
CA VAL A 83 -26.95 -7.66 -0.19
C VAL A 83 -25.68 -8.07 -0.96
N PRO A 84 -25.72 -8.31 -2.29
CA PRO A 84 -24.51 -8.68 -3.03
C PRO A 84 -23.46 -7.56 -3.04
N LEU A 85 -23.87 -6.28 -3.05
CA LEU A 85 -22.92 -5.16 -3.02
C LEU A 85 -22.17 -5.10 -1.69
N ILE A 86 -22.89 -5.13 -0.57
CA ILE A 86 -22.29 -5.02 0.76
C ILE A 86 -21.41 -6.24 1.04
N THR A 87 -21.88 -7.46 0.73
CA THR A 87 -21.11 -8.68 0.99
C THR A 87 -19.89 -8.82 0.07
N GLN A 88 -19.99 -8.43 -1.19
CA GLN A 88 -18.82 -8.37 -2.09
C GLN A 88 -17.82 -7.32 -1.61
N HIS A 89 -18.29 -6.13 -1.24
CA HIS A 89 -17.46 -5.07 -0.71
C HIS A 89 -16.73 -5.51 0.56
N ALA A 90 -17.42 -6.14 1.51
CA ALA A 90 -16.80 -6.71 2.71
C ALA A 90 -15.74 -7.78 2.40
N ARG A 91 -15.83 -8.50 1.29
CA ARG A 91 -14.82 -9.52 0.91
C ARG A 91 -13.62 -8.92 0.18
N VAL A 92 -13.85 -7.97 -0.72
CA VAL A 92 -12.84 -7.51 -1.68
C VAL A 92 -12.19 -6.20 -1.24
N ASN A 93 -12.91 -5.37 -0.50
CA ASN A 93 -12.51 -3.99 -0.22
C ASN A 93 -12.21 -3.81 1.27
N GLN A 94 -10.95 -4.05 1.65
CA GLN A 94 -10.50 -4.01 3.06
C GLN A 94 -10.42 -2.59 3.64
N LYS A 95 -10.25 -1.57 2.79
CA LYS A 95 -10.10 -0.17 3.21
C LYS A 95 -11.36 0.49 3.80
N TRP A 96 -12.50 -0.19 3.83
CA TRP A 96 -13.75 0.40 4.28
C TRP A 96 -14.49 -0.51 5.25
N PHE A 97 -15.09 0.08 6.28
CA PHE A 97 -16.00 -0.60 7.18
C PHE A 97 -17.44 -0.14 6.95
N TYR A 98 -18.33 -1.07 6.58
CA TYR A 98 -19.74 -0.76 6.34
C TYR A 98 -20.47 -0.45 7.64
N LEU A 99 -21.26 0.62 7.63
CA LEU A 99 -22.13 1.03 8.72
C LEU A 99 -23.58 1.11 8.22
N PRO A 100 -24.53 0.42 8.87
CA PRO A 100 -25.94 0.55 8.53
C PRO A 100 -26.48 1.93 8.91
N GLU A 101 -27.67 2.24 8.40
CA GLU A 101 -28.49 3.36 8.87
C GLU A 101 -28.69 3.27 10.39
N ASP A 102 -28.49 4.38 11.09
CA ASP A 102 -28.66 4.50 12.54
C ASP A 102 -28.99 5.95 12.91
N GLU A 103 -30.28 6.22 13.09
CA GLU A 103 -30.79 7.55 13.44
C GLU A 103 -30.17 8.08 14.74
N ARG A 104 -29.80 7.21 15.68
CA ARG A 104 -29.18 7.62 16.96
C ARG A 104 -27.82 8.26 16.74
N ALA A 105 -27.07 7.78 15.75
CA ALA A 105 -25.78 8.34 15.35
C ALA A 105 -25.93 9.48 14.32
N GLY A 106 -27.15 9.76 13.86
CA GLY A 106 -27.44 10.73 12.81
C GLY A 106 -27.20 10.20 11.39
N PHE A 107 -27.21 8.88 11.20
CA PHE A 107 -27.08 8.26 9.88
C PHE A 107 -28.47 7.99 9.29
N SER A 108 -28.90 8.83 8.34
CA SER A 108 -30.14 8.62 7.58
C SER A 108 -29.97 7.69 6.37
N GLU A 109 -28.73 7.31 6.06
CA GLU A 109 -28.40 6.39 4.98
C GLU A 109 -27.25 5.45 5.38
N LYS A 110 -26.92 4.50 4.50
CA LYS A 110 -25.80 3.56 4.70
C LYS A 110 -24.50 4.33 4.59
N MET A 111 -23.59 4.09 5.53
CA MET A 111 -22.31 4.79 5.61
C MET A 111 -21.13 3.81 5.45
N GLY A 112 -19.94 4.35 5.23
CA GLY A 112 -18.67 3.61 5.25
C GLY A 112 -17.60 4.41 5.99
N ALA A 113 -16.89 3.78 6.91
CA ALA A 113 -15.70 4.37 7.53
C ALA A 113 -14.46 4.10 6.66
N ASP A 114 -13.69 5.15 6.34
CA ASP A 114 -12.50 5.12 5.49
C ASP A 114 -11.25 4.82 6.29
N PHE A 115 -10.58 3.70 6.01
CA PHE A 115 -9.31 3.36 6.65
C PHE A 115 -8.09 3.96 5.94
N LEU A 116 -8.22 4.44 4.70
CA LEU A 116 -7.10 5.06 3.97
C LEU A 116 -6.71 6.43 4.52
N THR A 117 -7.65 7.11 5.17
CA THR A 117 -7.46 8.50 5.60
C THR A 117 -7.55 8.60 7.13
N PRO A 118 -6.58 8.04 7.89
CA PRO A 118 -6.56 8.19 9.34
C PRO A 118 -6.32 9.66 9.71
N ILE A 119 -7.21 10.22 10.52
CA ILE A 119 -7.12 11.58 11.03
C ILE A 119 -6.58 11.50 12.46
N ARG A 120 -5.43 12.15 12.72
CA ARG A 120 -4.90 12.27 14.09
C ARG A 120 -5.36 13.59 14.70
N VAL A 121 -6.02 13.51 15.85
CA VAL A 121 -6.53 14.67 16.58
C VAL A 121 -5.95 14.67 17.99
N PRO A 122 -5.44 15.80 18.52
CA PRO A 122 -4.99 15.86 19.91
C PRO A 122 -6.10 15.46 20.88
N ARG A 123 -5.79 14.55 21.82
CA ARG A 123 -6.77 14.01 22.77
C ARG A 123 -7.49 15.11 23.56
N ILE A 124 -6.73 16.06 24.10
CA ILE A 124 -7.26 17.19 24.89
C ILE A 124 -8.24 18.03 24.07
N ALA A 125 -8.00 18.20 22.76
CA ALA A 125 -8.92 18.91 21.88
C ALA A 125 -10.22 18.13 21.68
N LEU A 126 -10.13 16.82 21.46
CA LEU A 126 -11.29 15.95 21.27
C LEU A 126 -12.17 15.85 22.53
N GLU A 127 -11.55 15.80 23.72
CA GLU A 127 -12.26 15.80 25.01
C GLU A 127 -13.08 17.08 25.21
N ARG A 128 -12.54 18.24 24.83
CA ARG A 128 -13.28 19.52 24.85
C ARG A 128 -14.48 19.51 23.88
N LEU A 129 -14.45 18.64 22.89
CA LEU A 129 -15.49 18.47 21.87
C LEU A 129 -16.44 17.30 22.19
N ILE A 130 -16.42 16.72 23.40
CA ILE A 130 -17.24 15.56 23.78
C ILE A 130 -18.74 15.77 23.56
N LYS A 131 -19.23 17.02 23.64
CA LYS A 131 -20.63 17.39 23.37
C LYS A 131 -21.06 17.10 21.92
N PHE A 132 -20.11 16.94 20.99
CA PHE A 132 -20.37 16.60 19.59
C PHE A 132 -20.38 15.08 19.35
N ARG A 133 -20.16 14.25 20.38
CA ARG A 133 -20.23 12.79 20.27
C ARG A 133 -21.61 12.36 19.80
N LYS A 134 -21.66 11.67 18.66
CA LYS A 134 -22.91 11.17 18.06
C LYS A 134 -23.40 9.85 18.66
N GLY A 135 -22.48 9.00 19.12
CA GLY A 135 -22.84 7.71 19.69
C GLY A 135 -21.66 6.83 20.02
N ARG A 136 -21.92 5.53 20.13
CA ARG A 136 -20.92 4.46 20.27
C ARG A 136 -21.42 3.28 19.45
N LEU A 137 -20.50 2.58 18.77
CA LEU A 137 -20.84 1.28 18.21
C LEU A 137 -21.29 0.35 19.34
N ASN A 138 -22.29 -0.49 19.06
CA ASN A 138 -22.60 -1.59 19.96
C ASN A 138 -21.44 -2.59 20.00
N GLU A 139 -21.48 -3.52 20.95
CA GLU A 139 -20.40 -4.46 21.20
C GLU A 139 -20.01 -5.28 19.96
N VAL A 140 -21.00 -5.84 19.26
CA VAL A 140 -20.79 -6.67 18.06
C VAL A 140 -20.18 -5.85 16.92
N ALA A 141 -20.72 -4.66 16.64
CA ALA A 141 -20.19 -3.78 15.61
C ALA A 141 -18.77 -3.30 15.96
N GLY A 142 -18.51 -3.03 17.24
CA GLY A 142 -17.17 -2.66 17.73
C GLY A 142 -16.14 -3.78 17.55
N GLN A 143 -16.52 -5.04 17.80
CA GLN A 143 -15.66 -6.20 17.56
C GLN A 143 -15.31 -6.34 16.08
N HIS A 144 -16.31 -6.35 15.19
CA HIS A 144 -16.07 -6.44 13.75
C HIS A 144 -15.30 -5.24 13.19
N PHE A 145 -15.52 -4.04 13.74
CA PHE A 145 -14.73 -2.87 13.37
C PHE A 145 -13.25 -3.08 13.69
N ARG A 146 -12.93 -3.58 14.90
CA ARG A 146 -11.55 -3.87 15.30
C ARG A 146 -10.92 -4.98 14.46
N GLU A 147 -11.63 -6.07 14.21
CA GLU A 147 -11.17 -7.16 13.34
C GLU A 147 -10.86 -6.64 11.93
N ARG A 148 -11.79 -5.86 11.37
CA ARG A 148 -11.63 -5.31 10.03
C ARG A 148 -10.49 -4.31 9.95
N LEU A 149 -10.31 -3.50 11.00
CA LEU A 149 -9.21 -2.56 11.13
C LEU A 149 -7.85 -3.30 11.21
N ALA A 150 -7.79 -4.36 12.01
CA ALA A 150 -6.59 -5.20 12.15
C ALA A 150 -6.25 -5.91 10.84
N GLU A 151 -7.26 -6.47 10.14
CA GLU A 151 -7.11 -7.09 8.82
C GLU A 151 -6.56 -6.09 7.79
N PHE A 152 -7.11 -4.86 7.76
CA PHE A 152 -6.68 -3.84 6.81
C PHE A 152 -5.24 -3.37 7.05
N PHE A 153 -4.90 -3.02 8.29
CA PHE A 153 -3.55 -2.59 8.64
C PHE A 153 -2.56 -3.75 8.76
N ARG A 154 -3.00 -4.99 8.51
CA ARG A 154 -2.23 -6.25 8.66
C ARG A 154 -1.45 -6.30 9.98
N ARG A 155 -1.97 -5.67 11.03
CA ARG A 155 -1.33 -5.69 12.34
C ARG A 155 -1.74 -6.99 13.03
N TYR A 156 -0.84 -7.95 13.05
CA TYR A 156 -0.69 -8.74 14.27
C TYR A 156 -0.48 -7.77 15.45
N ALA A 157 -0.88 -8.16 16.66
CA ALA A 157 -0.62 -7.37 17.85
C ALA A 157 0.90 -7.09 17.90
N TYR A 158 1.26 -5.81 17.76
CA TYR A 158 2.64 -5.37 17.91
C TYR A 158 2.80 -5.07 19.39
N ASP A 159 3.43 -5.98 20.12
CA ASP A 159 3.74 -5.79 21.52
C ASP A 159 4.73 -4.64 21.63
N GLU A 160 4.33 -3.55 22.27
CA GLU A 160 5.08 -2.29 22.27
C GLU A 160 6.44 -2.39 22.96
N TRP A 161 6.66 -3.45 23.74
CA TRP A 161 7.94 -3.78 24.35
C TRP A 161 8.81 -4.73 23.52
N TYR A 162 8.32 -5.20 22.36
CA TYR A 162 9.11 -6.01 21.43
C TYR A 162 10.45 -5.34 21.09
N PRO A 163 10.55 -4.06 20.70
CA PRO A 163 11.83 -3.48 20.30
C PRO A 163 12.76 -3.13 21.48
N LEU A 164 12.31 -3.26 22.73
CA LEU A 164 13.10 -2.84 23.88
C LEU A 164 14.30 -3.76 24.09
N THR A 165 15.45 -3.18 24.40
CA THR A 165 16.59 -3.95 24.95
C THR A 165 16.20 -4.58 26.27
N ARG A 166 17.02 -5.49 26.77
CA ARG A 166 16.76 -6.16 28.05
C ARG A 166 16.67 -5.18 29.21
N GLU A 167 17.57 -4.20 29.25
CA GLU A 167 17.63 -3.19 30.30
C GLU A 167 16.40 -2.27 30.23
N GLU A 168 16.00 -1.89 29.01
CA GLU A 168 14.79 -1.08 28.78
C GLU A 168 13.51 -1.86 29.08
N LEU A 169 13.45 -3.15 28.75
CA LEU A 169 12.35 -4.03 29.12
C LEU A 169 12.24 -4.16 30.64
N ALA A 170 13.37 -4.31 31.34
CA ALA A 170 13.39 -4.35 32.80
C ALA A 170 12.89 -3.04 33.43
N GLU A 171 13.20 -1.89 32.83
CA GLU A 171 12.65 -0.59 33.24
C GLU A 171 11.15 -0.49 32.94
N TYR A 172 10.74 -0.92 31.74
CA TYR A 172 9.34 -0.92 31.29
C TYR A 172 8.47 -1.82 32.17
N GLN A 173 8.98 -3.00 32.55
CA GLN A 173 8.33 -3.97 33.43
C GLN A 173 8.06 -3.42 34.84
N LYS A 174 8.75 -2.36 35.29
CA LYS A 174 8.43 -1.68 36.56
C LYS A 174 7.03 -1.08 36.56
N ASN A 175 6.57 -0.59 35.40
CA ASN A 175 5.25 0.00 35.21
C ASN A 175 4.26 -0.96 34.51
N HIS A 176 4.78 -2.06 33.92
CA HIS A 176 4.06 -3.01 33.10
C HIS A 176 4.49 -4.46 33.41
N PRO A 177 4.15 -5.00 34.60
CA PRO A 177 4.70 -6.26 35.09
C PRO A 177 4.24 -7.51 34.31
N ASP A 178 3.25 -7.36 33.44
CA ASP A 178 2.69 -8.38 32.55
C ASP A 178 3.40 -8.50 31.19
N ALA A 179 4.33 -7.60 30.89
CA ALA A 179 5.12 -7.66 29.65
C ALA A 179 6.12 -8.83 29.68
N GLU A 180 5.75 -9.95 29.04
CA GLU A 180 6.63 -11.13 28.96
C GLU A 180 7.79 -10.87 27.98
N PRO A 181 9.04 -11.20 28.35
CA PRO A 181 10.18 -11.04 27.45
C PRO A 181 10.05 -11.98 26.25
N PHE A 182 10.35 -11.45 25.06
CA PHE A 182 10.53 -12.26 23.87
C PHE A 182 11.77 -13.15 24.00
N PRO A 183 11.88 -14.24 23.20
CA PRO A 183 13.02 -15.15 23.27
C PRO A 183 14.38 -14.43 23.22
N TRP A 184 14.53 -13.44 22.34
CA TRP A 184 15.78 -12.67 22.20
C TRP A 184 16.06 -11.71 23.37
N GLN A 185 15.05 -11.34 24.14
CA GLN A 185 15.19 -10.50 25.34
C GLN A 185 15.55 -11.30 26.60
N SER A 186 15.62 -12.64 26.48
CA SER A 186 15.90 -13.57 27.58
C SER A 186 17.35 -14.06 27.56
N GLU A 187 18.01 -14.19 28.72
CA GLU A 187 19.43 -14.63 28.85
C GLU A 187 19.76 -16.00 28.25
N LYS A 188 18.77 -16.86 28.04
CA LYS A 188 18.98 -18.30 27.84
C LYS A 188 19.52 -18.70 26.46
N LEU A 189 19.55 -17.82 25.48
CA LEU A 189 20.02 -18.17 24.13
C LEU A 189 21.55 -18.01 23.95
N ALA A 190 22.26 -17.39 24.89
CA ALA A 190 23.69 -17.10 24.73
C ALA A 190 24.65 -18.08 25.43
N SER A 191 24.18 -19.15 26.10
CA SER A 191 25.07 -19.96 26.96
C SER A 191 25.02 -21.49 26.82
N ASP A 192 24.26 -22.08 25.91
CA ASP A 192 24.24 -23.54 25.74
C ASP A 192 25.10 -24.01 24.56
N ASP A 193 26.40 -23.69 24.65
CA ASP A 193 27.48 -24.30 23.87
C ASP A 193 28.06 -25.51 24.65
N LYS A 194 27.18 -26.43 25.06
CA LYS A 194 27.56 -27.67 25.76
C LYS A 194 27.64 -28.82 24.78
N LYS A 195 28.87 -29.31 24.60
CA LYS A 195 29.23 -30.61 23.99
C LYS A 195 28.28 -31.72 24.43
N ILE A 196 27.44 -32.18 23.50
CA ILE A 196 26.76 -33.47 23.60
C ILE A 196 27.45 -34.43 22.63
N ASP A 197 28.18 -35.38 23.20
CA ASP A 197 28.77 -36.53 22.52
C ASP A 197 27.65 -37.55 22.24
N VAL A 198 27.15 -37.58 21.01
CA VAL A 198 26.30 -38.67 20.51
C VAL A 198 26.70 -39.03 19.09
N THR A 199 27.19 -40.25 18.94
CA THR A 199 27.44 -40.96 17.68
C THR A 199 26.22 -40.91 16.76
N PRO A 200 26.31 -40.41 15.50
CA PRO A 200 25.15 -40.32 14.64
C PRO A 200 24.93 -41.62 13.85
N ALA A 201 23.75 -42.20 14.02
CA ALA A 201 23.11 -42.94 12.94
C ALA A 201 22.49 -41.90 11.98
N ILE A 202 22.96 -41.94 10.74
CA ILE A 202 22.64 -41.04 9.64
C ILE A 202 21.12 -40.99 9.41
N VAL A 203 20.52 -39.83 9.69
CA VAL A 203 19.31 -39.35 9.03
C VAL A 203 19.52 -37.87 8.76
N GLU A 204 19.73 -37.52 7.50
CA GLU A 204 19.87 -36.14 7.02
C GLU A 204 18.54 -35.40 7.21
N THR A 205 18.52 -34.43 8.12
CA THR A 205 17.57 -33.31 8.08
C THR A 205 18.37 -32.04 7.76
N PRO A 206 17.91 -31.20 6.82
CA PRO A 206 18.66 -30.01 6.43
C PRO A 206 18.66 -28.99 7.57
N ASP A 207 19.86 -28.55 7.94
CA ASP A 207 20.14 -27.40 8.82
C ASP A 207 19.29 -26.19 8.44
N SER A 208 18.54 -25.64 9.40
CA SER A 208 17.75 -24.42 9.21
C SER A 208 17.81 -23.47 10.41
N ASP A 209 18.96 -23.32 11.06
CA ASP A 209 19.10 -22.39 12.20
C ASP A 209 20.49 -21.70 12.28
N THR A 210 21.14 -21.47 11.14
CA THR A 210 22.20 -20.45 11.09
C THR A 210 21.55 -19.07 10.97
N GLU A 211 21.70 -18.23 12.01
CA GLU A 211 21.34 -16.82 11.95
C GLU A 211 21.99 -16.16 10.73
N LYS A 212 21.18 -15.49 9.90
CA LYS A 212 21.65 -14.79 8.71
C LYS A 212 22.58 -13.64 9.12
N GLY A 213 23.78 -13.62 8.56
CA GLY A 213 24.70 -12.51 8.71
C GLY A 213 24.30 -11.30 7.85
N LEU A 214 24.95 -10.16 8.09
CA LEU A 214 24.74 -8.92 7.34
C LEU A 214 24.87 -9.13 5.81
N LEU A 215 25.88 -9.90 5.40
CA LEU A 215 26.15 -10.20 3.99
C LEU A 215 25.09 -11.12 3.38
N ASP A 216 24.44 -11.97 4.17
CA ASP A 216 23.36 -12.83 3.68
C ASP A 216 22.13 -11.98 3.34
N TYR A 217 21.77 -11.03 4.22
CA TYR A 217 20.70 -10.08 3.94
C TYR A 217 20.98 -9.22 2.71
N LEU A 218 22.20 -8.70 2.57
CA LEU A 218 22.57 -7.92 1.41
C LEU A 218 22.48 -8.75 0.12
N THR A 219 23.03 -9.97 0.15
CA THR A 219 23.02 -10.89 -1.00
C THR A 219 21.59 -11.26 -1.41
N GLU A 220 20.74 -11.65 -0.46
CA GLU A 220 19.33 -11.95 -0.72
C GLU A 220 18.56 -10.74 -1.25
N GLY A 221 18.84 -9.54 -0.73
CA GLY A 221 18.24 -8.30 -1.18
C GLY A 221 18.63 -7.93 -2.62
N GLU A 222 19.91 -8.13 -2.98
CA GLU A 222 20.41 -7.93 -4.34
C GLU A 222 19.82 -8.95 -5.32
N GLU A 223 19.76 -10.22 -4.95
CA GLU A 223 19.13 -11.28 -5.76
C GLU A 223 17.64 -11.00 -5.99
N ALA A 224 16.91 -10.61 -4.94
CA ALA A 224 15.50 -10.25 -5.04
C ALA A 224 15.28 -9.01 -5.94
N ALA A 225 16.14 -7.99 -5.82
CA ALA A 225 16.10 -6.81 -6.67
C ALA A 225 16.36 -7.14 -8.16
N ALA A 226 17.32 -8.04 -8.42
CA ALA A 226 17.63 -8.50 -9.77
C ALA A 226 16.47 -9.27 -10.40
N GLU A 227 15.83 -10.18 -9.64
CA GLU A 227 14.67 -10.94 -10.11
C GLU A 227 13.46 -10.02 -10.34
N LEU A 228 13.21 -9.03 -9.46
CA LEU A 228 12.15 -8.03 -9.68
C LEU A 228 12.39 -7.23 -10.97
N THR A 229 13.64 -6.83 -11.22
CA THR A 229 14.02 -6.14 -12.47
C THR A 229 13.76 -7.01 -13.70
N ALA A 230 14.09 -8.31 -13.63
CA ALA A 230 13.82 -9.27 -14.70
C ALA A 230 12.30 -9.47 -14.95
N ILE A 231 11.50 -9.53 -13.88
CA ILE A 231 10.04 -9.62 -13.96
C ILE A 231 9.46 -8.36 -14.62
N LEU A 232 9.86 -7.17 -14.17
CA LEU A 232 9.41 -5.90 -14.74
C LEU A 232 9.78 -5.76 -16.23
N SER A 233 11.00 -6.17 -16.60
CA SER A 233 11.43 -6.20 -18.01
C SER A 233 10.57 -7.16 -18.85
N THR A 234 10.26 -8.34 -18.32
CA THR A 234 9.37 -9.31 -18.98
C THR A 234 7.96 -8.74 -19.16
N LEU A 235 7.43 -8.05 -18.14
CA LEU A 235 6.13 -7.40 -18.20
C LEU A 235 6.10 -6.24 -19.21
N ASP A 236 7.14 -5.42 -19.29
CA ASP A 236 7.26 -4.35 -20.30
C ASP A 236 7.25 -4.94 -21.72
N GLN A 237 8.07 -5.96 -21.97
CA GLN A 237 8.10 -6.64 -23.28
C GLN A 237 6.74 -7.24 -23.64
N ALA A 238 6.10 -7.94 -22.69
CA ALA A 238 4.78 -8.52 -22.89
C ALA A 238 3.74 -7.44 -23.18
N THR A 239 3.78 -6.32 -22.46
CA THR A 239 2.88 -5.16 -22.62
C THR A 239 3.03 -4.51 -23.98
N ARG A 240 4.27 -4.29 -24.45
CA ARG A 240 4.54 -3.79 -25.81
C ARG A 240 4.04 -4.74 -26.88
N ALA A 241 4.27 -6.05 -26.71
CA ALA A 241 3.86 -7.07 -27.67
C ALA A 241 2.33 -7.15 -27.81
N ILE A 242 1.59 -7.16 -26.70
CA ILE A 242 0.12 -7.13 -26.75
C ILE A 242 -0.39 -5.81 -27.31
N GLY A 243 0.21 -4.66 -26.93
CA GLY A 243 -0.15 -3.35 -27.47
C GLY A 243 -0.04 -3.29 -29.00
N ALA A 244 1.04 -3.82 -29.57
CA ALA A 244 1.22 -3.92 -31.01
C ALA A 244 0.12 -4.76 -31.70
N LYS A 245 -0.24 -5.92 -31.11
CA LYS A 245 -1.32 -6.77 -31.62
C LYS A 245 -2.68 -6.09 -31.55
N LEU A 246 -2.99 -5.41 -30.45
CA LEU A 246 -4.25 -4.66 -30.30
C LEU A 246 -4.36 -3.53 -31.34
N ASN A 247 -3.27 -2.81 -31.60
CA ASN A 247 -3.22 -1.79 -32.65
C ASN A 247 -3.41 -2.37 -34.05
N GLN A 248 -2.82 -3.55 -34.30
CA GLN A 248 -3.02 -4.29 -35.54
C GLN A 248 -4.50 -4.70 -35.72
N HIS A 249 -5.15 -5.24 -34.69
CA HIS A 249 -6.56 -5.62 -34.73
C HIS A 249 -7.49 -4.41 -34.92
N THR A 250 -7.18 -3.29 -34.25
CA THR A 250 -7.90 -2.02 -34.44
C THR A 250 -7.82 -1.57 -35.90
N SER A 251 -6.62 -1.59 -36.48
CA SER A 251 -6.42 -1.25 -37.90
C SER A 251 -7.16 -2.20 -38.85
N GLN A 252 -7.23 -3.50 -38.53
CA GLN A 252 -8.00 -4.47 -39.30
C GLN A 252 -9.51 -4.18 -39.26
N ILE A 253 -10.05 -3.81 -38.09
CA ILE A 253 -11.46 -3.43 -37.93
C ILE A 253 -11.77 -2.16 -38.74
N GLU A 254 -10.91 -1.13 -38.67
CA GLU A 254 -11.10 0.11 -39.43
C GLU A 254 -11.09 -0.16 -40.95
N ARG A 255 -10.17 -0.99 -41.45
CA ARG A 255 -10.16 -1.41 -42.87
C ARG A 255 -11.41 -2.17 -43.29
N LEU A 256 -12.03 -2.94 -42.39
CA LEU A 256 -13.30 -3.60 -42.69
C LEU A 256 -14.45 -2.60 -42.80
N LYS A 257 -14.45 -1.53 -41.98
CA LYS A 257 -15.47 -0.47 -42.05
C LYS A 257 -15.41 0.31 -43.35
N THR A 258 -14.23 0.49 -43.94
CA THR A 258 -14.04 1.25 -45.18
C THR A 258 -14.29 0.46 -46.47
N LYS A 259 -14.57 -0.85 -46.41
CA LYS A 259 -14.87 -1.65 -47.62
C LYS A 259 -16.25 -1.29 -48.20
N SER A 260 -16.34 -1.25 -49.54
CA SER A 260 -17.59 -1.10 -50.27
C SER A 260 -18.56 -2.24 -49.90
N GLY A 261 -19.66 -1.90 -49.21
CA GLY A 261 -20.62 -2.87 -48.65
C GLY A 261 -20.57 -3.04 -47.13
N GLY A 262 -19.65 -2.36 -46.43
CA GLY A 262 -19.53 -2.38 -44.98
C GLY A 262 -18.91 -3.65 -44.41
N ALA A 263 -18.61 -3.64 -43.11
CA ALA A 263 -18.02 -4.77 -42.41
C ALA A 263 -19.06 -5.87 -42.15
N LYS A 264 -18.80 -7.11 -42.57
CA LYS A 264 -19.65 -8.26 -42.20
C LYS A 264 -19.47 -8.57 -40.72
N ALA A 265 -20.57 -8.79 -40.01
CA ALA A 265 -20.56 -9.12 -38.58
C ALA A 265 -19.67 -10.34 -38.25
N SER A 266 -19.59 -11.33 -39.13
CA SER A 266 -18.73 -12.51 -38.97
C SER A 266 -17.24 -12.19 -39.03
N GLU A 267 -16.81 -11.23 -39.87
CA GLU A 267 -15.42 -10.80 -39.98
C GLU A 267 -14.99 -10.00 -38.74
N VAL A 268 -15.85 -9.09 -38.28
CA VAL A 268 -15.63 -8.32 -37.03
C VAL A 268 -15.57 -9.27 -35.83
N LYS A 269 -16.47 -10.26 -35.77
CA LYS A 269 -16.47 -11.28 -34.71
C LYS A 269 -15.17 -12.08 -34.70
N LYS A 270 -14.62 -12.44 -35.87
CA LYS A 270 -13.35 -13.16 -35.96
C LYS A 270 -12.19 -12.35 -35.37
N ILE A 271 -12.06 -11.07 -35.72
CA ILE A 271 -11.00 -10.20 -35.17
C ILE A 271 -11.19 -10.03 -33.65
N THR A 272 -12.43 -9.85 -33.21
CA THR A 272 -12.77 -9.73 -31.79
C THR A 272 -12.35 -10.95 -30.98
N LEU A 273 -12.53 -12.16 -31.52
CA LEU A 273 -12.09 -13.40 -30.88
C LEU A 273 -10.56 -13.53 -30.82
N LEU A 274 -9.84 -13.09 -31.87
CA LEU A 274 -8.38 -13.04 -31.85
C LEU A 274 -7.88 -12.07 -30.77
N THR A 275 -8.47 -10.88 -30.71
CA THR A 275 -8.18 -9.88 -29.66
C THR A 275 -8.39 -10.48 -28.28
N ALA A 276 -9.53 -11.14 -28.03
CA ALA A 276 -9.81 -11.80 -26.75
C ALA A 276 -8.79 -12.92 -26.44
N SER A 277 -8.33 -13.67 -27.44
CA SER A 277 -7.31 -14.71 -27.27
C SER A 277 -5.96 -14.12 -26.87
N ASP A 278 -5.53 -13.04 -27.52
CA ASP A 278 -4.27 -12.37 -27.22
C ASP A 278 -4.29 -11.75 -25.81
N MET A 279 -5.39 -11.09 -25.43
CA MET A 279 -5.58 -10.57 -24.06
C MET A 279 -5.52 -11.67 -22.99
N ASN A 280 -6.14 -12.84 -23.25
CA ASN A 280 -6.07 -13.97 -22.33
C ASN A 280 -4.65 -14.55 -22.22
N THR A 281 -3.91 -14.57 -23.33
CA THR A 281 -2.51 -15.05 -23.35
C THR A 281 -1.63 -14.14 -22.51
N PHE A 282 -1.75 -12.83 -22.70
CA PHE A 282 -1.07 -11.84 -21.88
C PHE A 282 -1.45 -11.96 -20.40
N SER A 283 -2.75 -12.04 -20.08
CA SER A 283 -3.23 -12.19 -18.69
C SER A 283 -2.63 -13.41 -18.01
N LYS A 284 -2.55 -14.54 -18.72
CA LYS A 284 -1.95 -15.77 -18.20
C LYS A 284 -0.44 -15.61 -17.93
N GLN A 285 0.29 -14.88 -18.77
CA GLN A 285 1.70 -14.58 -18.54
C GLN A 285 1.88 -13.74 -17.27
N VAL A 286 1.07 -12.69 -17.10
CA VAL A 286 1.07 -11.86 -15.89
C VAL A 286 0.77 -12.69 -14.64
N GLU A 287 -0.27 -13.52 -14.68
CA GLU A 287 -0.65 -14.41 -13.58
C GLU A 287 0.45 -15.40 -13.17
N ILE A 288 1.30 -15.83 -14.11
CA ILE A 288 2.46 -16.69 -13.82
C ILE A 288 3.58 -15.91 -13.10
N LEU A 289 3.76 -14.64 -13.45
CA LEU A 289 4.80 -13.79 -12.87
C LEU A 289 4.43 -13.23 -11.49
N LEU A 290 3.13 -13.02 -11.22
CA LEU A 290 2.64 -12.39 -10.01
C LEU A 290 3.15 -13.03 -8.70
N PRO A 291 3.07 -14.36 -8.49
CA PRO A 291 3.55 -14.96 -7.24
C PRO A 291 5.05 -14.77 -7.02
N LYS A 292 5.84 -14.73 -8.10
CA LYS A 292 7.28 -14.44 -8.02
C LYS A 292 7.53 -12.98 -7.67
N PHE A 293 6.75 -12.07 -8.25
CA PHE A 293 6.82 -10.65 -7.92
C PHE A 293 6.54 -10.44 -6.42
N GLU A 294 5.43 -11.00 -5.92
CA GLU A 294 5.01 -10.93 -4.51
C GLU A 294 6.11 -11.46 -3.58
N ARG A 295 6.63 -12.65 -3.87
CA ARG A 295 7.70 -13.26 -3.06
C ARG A 295 8.95 -12.39 -3.01
N ASN A 296 9.44 -11.91 -4.15
CA ASN A 296 10.66 -11.11 -4.17
C ASN A 296 10.45 -9.74 -3.52
N THR A 297 9.25 -9.17 -3.59
CA THR A 297 8.93 -7.93 -2.87
C THR A 297 9.05 -8.10 -1.35
N LEU A 298 8.61 -9.26 -0.82
CA LEU A 298 8.74 -9.57 0.61
C LEU A 298 10.20 -9.79 1.02
N VAL A 299 10.97 -10.53 0.22
CA VAL A 299 12.40 -10.75 0.48
C VAL A 299 13.15 -9.42 0.45
N LEU A 300 12.90 -8.58 -0.55
CA LEU A 300 13.49 -7.24 -0.67
C LEU A 300 13.22 -6.40 0.59
N ASP A 301 11.98 -6.44 1.10
CA ASP A 301 11.58 -5.72 2.30
C ASP A 301 12.31 -6.22 3.55
N GLU A 302 12.29 -7.53 3.78
CA GLU A 302 12.94 -8.17 4.93
C GLU A 302 14.46 -7.93 4.90
N SER A 303 15.10 -8.20 3.78
CA SER A 303 16.54 -8.11 3.58
C SER A 303 17.08 -6.72 3.82
N TYR A 304 16.53 -5.70 3.15
CA TYR A 304 17.06 -4.35 3.30
C TYR A 304 16.64 -3.69 4.61
N SER A 305 15.46 -4.00 5.17
CA SER A 305 15.09 -3.53 6.50
C SER A 305 16.04 -4.07 7.57
N ALA A 306 16.40 -5.36 7.49
CA ALA A 306 17.38 -5.97 8.38
C ALA A 306 18.79 -5.37 8.18
N TYR A 307 19.23 -5.22 6.94
CA TYR A 307 20.53 -4.64 6.60
C TYR A 307 20.71 -3.22 7.15
N VAL A 308 19.73 -2.33 6.98
CA VAL A 308 19.78 -0.96 7.53
C VAL A 308 19.70 -0.96 9.06
N SER A 309 18.93 -1.88 9.65
CA SER A 309 18.82 -2.00 11.11
C SER A 309 20.16 -2.39 11.75
N LEU A 310 20.93 -3.26 11.11
CA LEU A 310 22.22 -3.75 11.59
C LEU A 310 23.40 -2.78 11.37
N GLY A 311 23.29 -1.84 10.43
CA GLY A 311 24.37 -0.88 10.15
C GLY A 311 24.69 0.02 11.36
N ASN A 312 25.97 0.31 11.58
CA ASN A 312 26.44 1.19 12.64
C ASN A 312 26.63 2.63 12.14
N SER A 313 25.89 3.59 12.68
CA SER A 313 25.97 5.01 12.27
C SER A 313 27.29 5.69 12.63
N GLU A 314 28.08 5.12 13.54
CA GLU A 314 29.42 5.61 13.89
C GLU A 314 30.51 5.11 12.91
N SER A 315 30.21 4.06 12.14
CA SER A 315 31.12 3.50 11.15
C SER A 315 31.04 4.30 9.85
N ILE A 316 32.14 4.92 9.44
CA ILE A 316 32.22 5.66 8.16
C ILE A 316 31.91 4.74 6.97
N ASP A 317 32.37 3.49 7.01
CA ASP A 317 32.14 2.50 5.95
C ASP A 317 30.64 2.16 5.84
N ASP A 318 29.97 1.93 6.97
CA ASP A 318 28.54 1.65 7.00
C ASP A 318 27.74 2.87 6.51
N VAL A 319 28.10 4.08 6.91
CA VAL A 319 27.47 5.32 6.42
C VAL A 319 27.58 5.42 4.89
N GLU A 320 28.77 5.19 4.32
CA GLU A 320 28.97 5.21 2.87
C GLU A 320 28.14 4.14 2.15
N GLN A 321 28.08 2.91 2.71
CA GLN A 321 27.27 1.83 2.17
C GLN A 321 25.76 2.14 2.22
N MET A 322 25.27 2.71 3.32
CA MET A 322 23.85 3.09 3.46
C MET A 322 23.46 4.22 2.51
N LEU A 323 24.34 5.22 2.32
CA LEU A 323 24.12 6.27 1.32
C LEU A 323 24.14 5.72 -0.11
N SER A 324 24.97 4.72 -0.39
CA SER A 324 24.95 4.00 -1.67
C SER A 324 23.63 3.26 -1.89
N LEU A 325 23.15 2.51 -0.88
CA LEU A 325 21.86 1.84 -0.92
C LEU A 325 20.70 2.83 -1.13
N ARG A 326 20.71 3.95 -0.41
CA ARG A 326 19.73 5.04 -0.57
C ARG A 326 19.67 5.55 -2.01
N ASN A 327 20.82 5.75 -2.64
CA ASN A 327 20.90 6.17 -4.04
C ASN A 327 20.33 5.10 -4.99
N SER A 328 20.63 3.83 -4.74
CA SER A 328 20.06 2.70 -5.51
C SER A 328 18.54 2.62 -5.37
N LEU A 329 18.00 2.81 -4.16
CA LEU A 329 16.54 2.87 -3.93
C LEU A 329 15.89 4.05 -4.64
N SER A 330 16.54 5.22 -4.65
CA SER A 330 16.07 6.39 -5.38
C SER A 330 16.05 6.16 -6.90
N GLN A 331 17.09 5.52 -7.44
CA GLN A 331 17.13 5.12 -8.86
C GLN A 331 16.02 4.11 -9.18
N MET A 332 15.82 3.12 -8.31
CA MET A 332 14.73 2.15 -8.45
C MET A 332 13.35 2.85 -8.50
N LEU A 333 13.09 3.77 -7.58
CA LEU A 333 11.86 4.58 -7.57
C LEU A 333 11.65 5.35 -8.88
N SER A 334 12.72 5.93 -9.44
CA SER A 334 12.65 6.68 -10.71
C SER A 334 12.24 5.82 -11.91
N VAL A 335 12.45 4.50 -11.85
CA VAL A 335 12.07 3.54 -12.91
C VAL A 335 10.68 2.96 -12.63
N ILE A 336 10.39 2.63 -11.37
CA ILE A 336 9.16 1.94 -10.98
C ILE A 336 7.93 2.86 -11.10
N VAL A 337 8.03 4.14 -10.74
CA VAL A 337 6.89 5.07 -10.80
C VAL A 337 6.34 5.23 -12.23
N PRO A 338 7.15 5.53 -13.26
CA PRO A 338 6.66 5.58 -14.65
C PRO A 338 6.13 4.22 -15.16
N ALA A 339 6.73 3.11 -14.71
CA ALA A 339 6.24 1.77 -15.07
C ALA A 339 4.83 1.51 -14.52
N LYS A 340 4.57 1.93 -13.27
CA LYS A 340 3.23 1.89 -12.63
C LYS A 340 2.20 2.65 -13.48
N GLU A 341 2.51 3.89 -13.85
CA GLU A 341 1.63 4.75 -14.65
C GLU A 341 1.30 4.12 -16.02
N SER A 342 2.31 3.56 -16.69
CA SER A 342 2.12 2.85 -17.96
C SER A 342 1.17 1.65 -17.82
N LEU A 343 1.34 0.84 -16.77
CA LEU A 343 0.46 -0.30 -16.49
C LEU A 343 -0.96 0.13 -16.12
N MET A 344 -1.11 1.23 -15.37
CA MET A 344 -2.41 1.84 -15.06
C MET A 344 -3.13 2.27 -16.35
N GLY A 345 -2.45 2.96 -17.26
CA GLY A 345 -3.01 3.35 -18.56
C GLY A 345 -3.40 2.15 -19.42
N PHE A 346 -2.62 1.08 -19.37
CA PHE A 346 -2.92 -0.16 -20.09
C PHE A 346 -4.14 -0.90 -19.51
N ARG A 347 -4.24 -0.97 -18.18
CA ARG A 347 -5.43 -1.48 -17.47
C ARG A 347 -6.67 -0.67 -17.83
N ASP A 348 -6.57 0.65 -17.83
CA ASP A 348 -7.72 1.53 -18.11
C ASP A 348 -8.20 1.39 -19.55
N SER A 349 -7.27 1.15 -20.48
CA SER A 349 -7.58 0.78 -21.87
C SER A 349 -8.36 -0.53 -21.95
N ALA A 350 -7.96 -1.57 -21.19
CA ALA A 350 -8.71 -2.83 -21.13
C ALA A 350 -10.12 -2.62 -20.54
N LEU A 351 -10.26 -1.81 -19.48
CA LEU A 351 -11.56 -1.46 -18.91
C LEU A 351 -12.43 -0.68 -19.90
N SER A 352 -11.85 0.21 -20.71
CA SER A 352 -12.55 0.93 -21.78
C SER A 352 -13.10 -0.04 -22.84
N ILE A 353 -12.29 -0.99 -23.30
CA ILE A 353 -12.74 -2.05 -24.24
C ILE A 353 -13.94 -2.80 -23.67
N ARG A 354 -13.90 -3.18 -22.39
CA ARG A 354 -15.02 -3.85 -21.73
C ARG A 354 -16.30 -2.99 -21.70
N LYS A 355 -16.17 -1.68 -21.48
CA LYS A 355 -17.32 -0.75 -21.44
C LYS A 355 -18.02 -0.61 -22.78
N GLN A 356 -17.30 -0.78 -23.90
CA GLN A 356 -17.89 -0.75 -25.24
C GLN A 356 -18.83 -1.93 -25.51
N ASN A 357 -18.77 -2.99 -24.70
CA ASN A 357 -19.70 -4.12 -24.71
C ASN A 357 -19.89 -4.78 -26.10
N ILE A 358 -18.79 -4.93 -26.85
CA ILE A 358 -18.80 -5.43 -28.24
C ILE A 358 -19.12 -6.92 -28.32
N ALA A 359 -18.44 -7.73 -27.50
CA ALA A 359 -18.63 -9.19 -27.46
C ALA A 359 -18.34 -9.75 -26.07
N LYS A 360 -19.06 -10.80 -25.70
CA LYS A 360 -18.97 -11.44 -24.38
C LYS A 360 -17.55 -11.94 -24.07
N GLU A 361 -16.91 -12.59 -25.03
CA GLU A 361 -15.57 -13.16 -24.91
C GLU A 361 -14.51 -12.06 -24.72
N LEU A 362 -14.62 -10.97 -25.47
CA LEU A 362 -13.75 -9.80 -25.34
C LEU A 362 -13.93 -9.13 -23.97
N ASN A 363 -15.17 -8.93 -23.54
CA ASN A 363 -15.46 -8.36 -22.22
C ASN A 363 -14.87 -9.21 -21.08
N ARG A 364 -14.94 -10.54 -21.19
CA ARG A 364 -14.34 -11.47 -20.22
C ARG A 364 -12.81 -11.38 -20.24
N ALA A 365 -12.20 -11.38 -21.42
CA ALA A 365 -10.76 -11.27 -21.57
C ALA A 365 -10.23 -9.93 -21.02
N ALA A 366 -10.90 -8.83 -21.34
CA ALA A 366 -10.60 -7.51 -20.83
C ALA A 366 -10.72 -7.41 -19.30
N SER A 367 -11.76 -8.03 -18.72
CA SER A 367 -11.92 -8.08 -17.25
C SER A 367 -10.81 -8.88 -16.57
N ARG A 368 -10.38 -10.00 -17.17
CA ARG A 368 -9.28 -10.80 -16.63
C ARG A 368 -7.96 -10.05 -16.71
N GLN A 369 -7.69 -9.41 -17.85
CA GLN A 369 -6.49 -8.61 -18.05
C GLN A 369 -6.41 -7.45 -17.05
N SER A 370 -7.51 -6.72 -16.84
CA SER A 370 -7.52 -5.64 -15.85
C SER A 370 -7.22 -6.16 -14.44
N GLN A 371 -7.77 -7.32 -14.05
CA GLN A 371 -7.50 -7.93 -12.74
C GLN A 371 -6.05 -8.38 -12.58
N ALA A 372 -5.46 -8.97 -13.62
CA ALA A 372 -4.06 -9.37 -13.60
C ALA A 372 -3.14 -8.14 -13.47
N LEU A 373 -3.45 -7.05 -14.18
CA LEU A 373 -2.72 -5.78 -14.09
C LEU A 373 -2.89 -5.12 -12.71
N ASP A 374 -4.07 -5.16 -12.11
CA ASP A 374 -4.29 -4.66 -10.74
C ASP A 374 -3.38 -5.35 -9.73
N GLY A 375 -3.14 -6.66 -9.88
CA GLY A 375 -2.19 -7.40 -9.05
C GLY A 375 -0.76 -6.89 -9.19
N VAL A 376 -0.31 -6.59 -10.42
CA VAL A 376 1.06 -6.09 -10.67
C VAL A 376 1.21 -4.68 -10.10
N ILE A 377 0.22 -3.82 -10.34
CA ILE A 377 0.19 -2.44 -9.84
C ILE A 377 0.27 -2.44 -8.30
N SER A 378 -0.51 -3.30 -7.65
CA SER A 378 -0.49 -3.42 -6.18
C SER A 378 0.89 -3.83 -5.65
N ASN A 379 1.60 -4.73 -6.34
CA ASN A 379 2.95 -5.13 -5.96
C ASN A 379 3.98 -4.02 -6.19
N ILE A 380 3.84 -3.27 -7.28
CA ILE A 380 4.67 -2.09 -7.54
C ILE A 380 4.48 -1.05 -6.42
N GLU A 381 3.24 -0.79 -5.98
CA GLU A 381 2.95 0.12 -4.87
C GLU A 381 3.58 -0.34 -3.55
N LEU A 382 3.68 -1.66 -3.31
CA LEU A 382 4.39 -2.22 -2.17
C LEU A 382 5.90 -1.96 -2.26
N VAL A 383 6.52 -2.20 -3.43
CA VAL A 383 7.95 -1.91 -3.64
C VAL A 383 8.24 -0.41 -3.48
N GLU A 384 7.38 0.46 -4.00
CA GLU A 384 7.48 1.92 -3.82
C GLU A 384 7.41 2.31 -2.35
N SER A 385 6.42 1.78 -1.62
CA SER A 385 6.25 2.03 -0.19
C SER A 385 7.45 1.56 0.62
N PHE A 386 7.97 0.38 0.29
CA PHE A 386 9.20 -0.16 0.87
C PHE A 386 10.38 0.79 0.63
N ALA A 387 10.63 1.19 -0.61
CA ALA A 387 11.80 1.98 -0.96
C ALA A 387 11.78 3.35 -0.28
N LEU A 388 10.60 3.99 -0.20
CA LEU A 388 10.42 5.23 0.54
C LEU A 388 10.66 5.05 2.04
N ARG A 389 10.12 3.98 2.64
CA ARG A 389 10.32 3.69 4.07
C ARG A 389 11.79 3.44 4.41
N VAL A 390 12.49 2.63 3.61
CA VAL A 390 13.91 2.35 3.85
C VAL A 390 14.78 3.58 3.60
N THR A 391 14.47 4.37 2.57
CA THR A 391 15.15 5.66 2.34
C THR A 391 14.98 6.59 3.53
N PHE A 392 13.76 6.72 4.07
CA PHE A 392 13.49 7.51 5.26
C PHE A 392 14.27 6.99 6.47
N PHE A 393 14.34 5.68 6.66
CA PHE A 393 15.06 5.09 7.79
C PHE A 393 16.58 5.29 7.68
N ILE A 394 17.13 5.21 6.45
CA ILE A 394 18.52 5.58 6.20
C ILE A 394 18.77 7.05 6.53
N ASP A 395 17.88 7.95 6.08
CA ASP A 395 18.00 9.39 6.34
C ASP A 395 17.92 9.72 7.83
N GLU A 396 17.04 9.05 8.57
CA GLU A 396 16.90 9.22 10.03
C GLU A 396 18.13 8.75 10.79
N LYS A 397 18.72 7.61 10.38
CA LYS A 397 19.82 6.95 11.11
C LYS A 397 21.21 7.41 10.68
N PHE A 398 21.38 7.82 9.42
CA PHE A 398 22.69 8.11 8.81
C PHE A 398 22.74 9.49 8.09
N GLY A 399 21.67 10.29 8.14
CA GLY A 399 21.53 11.51 7.33
C GLY A 399 22.36 12.72 7.77
N GLU A 400 22.94 12.72 8.97
CA GLU A 400 23.94 13.71 9.37
C GLU A 400 25.34 13.14 9.10
N LEU A 401 26.02 13.65 8.07
CA LEU A 401 27.46 13.42 7.92
C LEU A 401 28.16 14.08 9.11
N PRO A 402 28.98 13.36 9.90
CA PRO A 402 29.75 13.99 10.97
C PRO A 402 30.58 15.13 10.37
N THR A 403 30.35 16.33 10.90
CA THR A 403 31.09 17.51 10.50
C THR A 403 32.58 17.27 10.70
N SER A 404 33.44 17.84 9.84
CA SER A 404 34.89 17.64 9.92
C SER A 404 35.53 18.05 11.26
N GLU A 405 34.77 18.71 12.14
CA GLU A 405 35.16 19.04 13.50
C GLU A 405 35.12 17.81 14.45
N ASP A 406 34.27 16.81 14.19
CA ASP A 406 34.12 15.59 15.02
C ASP A 406 35.23 14.55 14.79
N LYS A 407 36.10 14.75 13.79
CA LYS A 407 37.24 13.85 13.50
C LYS A 407 38.52 14.20 14.28
N SER A 408 38.41 15.04 15.31
CA SER A 408 39.57 15.60 16.04
C SER A 408 39.65 15.31 17.55
N GLU A 409 38.89 14.33 18.06
CA GLU A 409 39.08 13.79 19.42
C GLU A 409 39.59 12.34 19.44
#